data_AF-A0A2V7H7J5-F1
#
_entry.id   AF-A0A2V7H7J5-F1
#
_cell.length_a   1.000
_cell.length_b   1.000
_cell.length_c   1.000
_cell.angle_alpha   90.00
_cell.angle_beta   90.00
_cell.angle_gamma   90.00
#
_symmetry.space_group_name_H-M   'P 1'
#
loop_
_entity.id
_entity.type
_entity.pdbx_description
1 polymer ?
#
loop_
_entity_poly.entity_id
_entity_poly.type
_entity_poly.pdbx_seq_one_letter_code
_entity_poly.pdbx_strand_id
1 'polypeptide(L)'
;MGGRGDEGAGLEGGHAVGTRVASLPAAPASRRGLSFVLGAGGVLALAVSPPLDQIADRWLFAHMVQHLLLTLVAAPLLVVGIGAWPRLWGIVRTRVSRRGGDALGRVLTHPLVALLISAAVLWAWHAPEAYDAAIVDDRVHAVEHLSFVVAYVLYWWPLLGPGRAEWSNAFRAFYLLAGAATGGLLGALLTFAPGAWYAHYLAIPSAAGLSPLADQHLAGAVMWLIGAIPFALIAVAVLRDEG
;
A
#
# COMPACT_ATOMS: atom_id res chain seq x y z
N MET A 1 -59.28 46.37 -10.45
CA MET A 1 -58.46 46.93 -11.55
C MET A 1 -57.15 47.40 -10.93
N GLY A 2 -56.10 46.58 -10.95
CA GLY A 2 -54.88 46.84 -10.19
C GLY A 2 -53.64 46.25 -10.86
N GLY A 3 -52.53 47.00 -10.74
CA GLY A 3 -51.13 46.61 -10.97
C GLY A 3 -50.67 46.66 -12.43
N ARG A 4 -49.97 47.70 -12.93
CA ARG A 4 -48.53 48.04 -12.77
C ARG A 4 -47.55 46.91 -13.13
N GLY A 5 -46.70 47.17 -14.12
CA GLY A 5 -45.24 47.16 -13.93
C GLY A 5 -44.42 46.29 -14.89
N ASP A 6 -43.34 46.90 -15.39
CA ASP A 6 -42.10 46.32 -15.92
C ASP A 6 -42.05 45.68 -17.32
N GLU A 7 -41.64 46.50 -18.30
CA GLU A 7 -40.85 46.05 -19.44
C GLU A 7 -39.40 46.51 -19.26
N GLY A 8 -38.57 45.62 -18.74
CA GLY A 8 -37.13 45.77 -18.62
C GLY A 8 -36.39 44.59 -19.25
N ALA A 9 -35.46 44.93 -20.14
CA ALA A 9 -34.26 44.18 -20.53
C ALA A 9 -34.42 42.91 -21.41
N GLY A 10 -33.79 42.98 -22.58
CA GLY A 10 -33.46 41.83 -23.43
C GLY A 10 -32.32 42.16 -24.38
N LEU A 11 -31.11 42.35 -23.85
CA LEU A 11 -29.87 42.36 -24.66
C LEU A 11 -29.29 40.94 -24.68
N GLU A 12 -29.61 40.19 -25.72
CA GLU A 12 -28.99 38.90 -26.03
C GLU A 12 -27.71 39.13 -26.86
N GLY A 13 -26.62 38.43 -26.52
CA GLY A 13 -25.42 38.42 -27.37
C GLY A 13 -24.09 38.06 -26.70
N GLY A 14 -24.08 37.21 -25.66
CA GLY A 14 -22.84 36.69 -25.08
C GLY A 14 -22.52 35.29 -25.62
N HIS A 15 -21.74 35.18 -26.70
CA HIS A 15 -21.19 33.90 -27.15
C HIS A 15 -20.11 33.42 -26.17
N ALA A 16 -20.51 32.62 -25.18
CA ALA A 16 -19.59 31.84 -24.37
C ALA A 16 -18.95 30.74 -25.23
N VAL A 17 -17.71 30.96 -25.66
CA VAL A 17 -16.85 29.95 -26.26
C VAL A 17 -16.51 28.92 -25.17
N GLY A 18 -17.33 27.89 -25.06
CA GLY A 18 -17.07 26.74 -24.21
C GLY A 18 -15.91 25.92 -24.78
N THR A 19 -14.74 26.01 -24.15
CA THR A 19 -13.63 25.10 -24.41
C THR A 19 -14.01 23.70 -23.91
N ARG A 20 -14.56 22.88 -24.81
CA ARG A 20 -14.65 21.42 -24.58
C ARG A 20 -13.23 20.88 -24.57
N VAL A 21 -12.65 20.77 -23.38
CA VAL A 21 -11.49 19.89 -23.17
C VAL A 21 -11.95 18.49 -23.58
N ALA A 22 -11.44 18.02 -24.72
CA ALA A 22 -11.72 16.68 -25.21
C ALA A 22 -11.23 15.67 -24.16
N SER A 23 -12.14 15.16 -23.33
CA SER A 23 -11.85 14.07 -22.42
C SER A 23 -11.44 12.87 -23.26
N LEU A 24 -10.17 12.46 -23.17
CA LEU A 24 -9.71 11.22 -23.78
C LEU A 24 -10.65 10.07 -23.35
N PRO A 25 -11.07 9.20 -24.29
CA PRO A 25 -11.99 8.12 -23.96
C PRO A 25 -11.38 7.25 -22.86
N ALA A 26 -12.12 7.12 -21.75
CA ALA A 26 -11.73 6.29 -20.64
C ALA A 26 -11.51 4.84 -21.13
N ALA A 27 -10.29 4.33 -20.99
CA ALA A 27 -10.01 2.94 -21.33
C ALA A 27 -10.98 1.99 -20.59
N PRO A 28 -11.48 0.93 -21.25
CA PRO A 28 -12.40 -0.01 -20.62
C PRO A 28 -11.79 -0.61 -19.35
N ALA A 29 -12.62 -0.88 -18.34
CA ALA A 29 -12.20 -1.30 -16.99
C ALA A 29 -11.16 -2.45 -16.99
N SER A 30 -11.26 -3.37 -17.96
CA SER A 30 -10.30 -4.48 -18.13
C SER A 30 -8.89 -4.06 -18.59
N ARG A 31 -8.75 -2.99 -19.38
CA ARG A 31 -7.43 -2.47 -19.79
C ARG A 31 -6.74 -1.73 -18.65
N ARG A 32 -7.51 -1.01 -17.82
CA ARG A 32 -7.01 -0.35 -16.59
C ARG A 32 -6.62 -1.38 -15.53
N GLY A 33 -7.41 -2.43 -15.34
CA GLY A 33 -7.05 -3.56 -14.48
C GLY A 33 -5.70 -4.18 -14.88
N LEU A 34 -5.49 -4.36 -16.19
CA LEU A 34 -4.24 -4.93 -16.70
C LEU A 34 -3.05 -4.03 -16.43
N SER A 35 -3.17 -2.71 -16.60
CA SER A 35 -2.07 -1.81 -16.24
C SER A 35 -1.71 -1.87 -14.75
N PHE A 36 -2.69 -2.04 -13.85
CA PHE A 36 -2.41 -2.17 -12.43
C PHE A 36 -1.77 -3.51 -12.07
N VAL A 37 -2.22 -4.62 -12.65
CA VAL A 37 -1.60 -5.94 -12.45
C VAL A 37 -0.19 -5.99 -13.03
N LEU A 38 0.03 -5.44 -14.23
CA LEU A 38 1.35 -5.35 -14.83
C LEU A 38 2.26 -4.41 -14.03
N GLY A 39 1.75 -3.29 -13.55
CA GLY A 39 2.46 -2.37 -12.66
C GLY A 39 2.88 -3.07 -11.37
N ALA A 40 1.96 -3.79 -10.72
CA ALA A 40 2.28 -4.59 -9.53
C ALA A 40 3.35 -5.65 -9.83
N GLY A 41 3.22 -6.39 -10.94
CA GLY A 41 4.21 -7.37 -11.37
C GLY A 41 5.58 -6.76 -11.62
N GLY A 42 5.63 -5.57 -12.22
CA GLY A 42 6.87 -4.82 -12.44
C GLY A 42 7.52 -4.37 -11.13
N VAL A 43 6.73 -3.89 -10.16
CA VAL A 43 7.22 -3.50 -8.83
C VAL A 43 7.72 -4.71 -8.05
N LEU A 44 6.99 -5.84 -8.08
CA LEU A 44 7.43 -7.09 -7.46
C LEU A 44 8.74 -7.55 -8.09
N ALA A 45 8.83 -7.58 -9.43
CA ALA A 45 10.04 -8.00 -10.14
C ALA A 45 11.24 -7.09 -9.85
N LEU A 46 11.02 -5.78 -9.69
CA LEU A 46 12.05 -4.85 -9.26
C LEU A 46 12.48 -5.11 -7.81
N ALA A 47 11.50 -5.28 -6.92
CA ALA A 47 11.72 -5.51 -5.49
C ALA A 47 12.51 -6.79 -5.23
N VAL A 48 12.31 -7.86 -6.00
CA VAL A 48 13.04 -9.14 -5.86
C VAL A 48 14.15 -9.31 -6.91
N SER A 49 14.61 -8.21 -7.50
CA SER A 49 15.63 -8.28 -8.55
C SER A 49 17.00 -8.53 -7.94
N PRO A 50 17.87 -9.35 -8.56
CA PRO A 50 19.22 -9.61 -8.03
C PRO A 50 20.05 -8.35 -7.74
N PRO A 51 19.98 -7.25 -8.54
CA PRO A 51 20.69 -6.03 -8.20
C PRO A 51 20.19 -5.38 -6.90
N LEU A 52 18.88 -5.39 -6.65
CA LEU A 52 18.32 -4.79 -5.45
C LEU A 52 18.56 -5.68 -4.22
N ASP A 53 18.41 -7.00 -4.36
CA ASP A 53 18.73 -7.97 -3.31
C ASP A 53 20.19 -7.84 -2.87
N GLN A 54 21.14 -7.79 -3.80
CA GLN A 54 22.57 -7.62 -3.47
C GLN A 54 22.88 -6.29 -2.75
N ILE A 55 22.09 -5.25 -3.00
CA ILE A 55 22.22 -3.98 -2.28
C ILE A 55 21.59 -4.12 -0.88
N ALA A 56 20.43 -4.75 -0.78
CA ALA A 56 19.73 -5.02 0.48
C ALA A 56 20.55 -5.91 1.43
N ASP A 57 21.29 -6.89 0.91
CA ASP A 57 22.21 -7.73 1.69
C ASP A 57 23.34 -6.93 2.36
N ARG A 58 23.63 -5.74 1.85
CA ARG A 58 24.70 -4.86 2.34
C ARG A 58 24.19 -3.65 3.11
N TRP A 59 22.95 -3.25 2.88
CA TRP A 59 22.34 -2.08 3.49
C TRP A 59 20.91 -2.38 3.92
N LEU A 60 20.68 -2.31 5.22
CA LEU A 60 19.38 -2.48 5.85
C LEU A 60 18.37 -1.46 5.32
N PHE A 61 18.77 -0.22 5.04
CA PHE A 61 17.84 0.76 4.48
C PHE A 61 17.32 0.35 3.09
N ALA A 62 18.16 -0.32 2.28
CA ALA A 62 17.76 -0.80 0.96
C ALA A 62 16.81 -1.98 1.07
N HIS A 63 17.03 -2.86 2.05
CA HIS A 63 16.08 -3.90 2.40
C HIS A 63 14.72 -3.32 2.85
N MET A 64 14.72 -2.26 3.66
CA MET A 64 13.47 -1.55 4.01
C MET A 64 12.75 -0.96 2.79
N VAL A 65 13.49 -0.50 1.77
CA VAL A 65 12.88 -0.05 0.51
C VAL A 65 12.17 -1.20 -0.20
N GLN A 66 12.71 -2.43 -0.19
CA GLN A 66 12.00 -3.60 -0.72
C GLN A 66 10.67 -3.80 -0.01
N HIS A 67 10.69 -3.85 1.33
CA HIS A 67 9.46 -3.97 2.13
C HIS A 67 8.44 -2.86 1.82
N LEU A 68 8.87 -1.60 1.68
CA LEU A 68 7.97 -0.49 1.31
C LEU A 68 7.38 -0.65 -0.10
N LEU A 69 8.16 -1.11 -1.08
CA LEU A 69 7.68 -1.38 -2.44
C LEU A 69 6.62 -2.49 -2.45
N LEU A 70 6.85 -3.57 -1.70
CA LEU A 70 5.89 -4.69 -1.60
C LEU A 70 4.58 -4.24 -0.94
N THR A 71 4.69 -3.53 0.18
CA THR A 71 3.56 -3.23 1.07
C THR A 71 2.74 -2.01 0.66
N LEU A 72 3.38 -0.96 0.12
CA LEU A 72 2.73 0.32 -0.20
C LEU A 72 2.46 0.53 -1.68
N VAL A 73 3.12 -0.23 -2.55
CA VAL A 73 2.97 -0.07 -4.00
C VAL A 73 2.39 -1.32 -4.62
N ALA A 74 3.07 -2.47 -4.52
CA ALA A 74 2.61 -3.69 -5.17
C ALA A 74 1.25 -4.17 -4.62
N ALA A 75 1.10 -4.28 -3.30
CA ALA A 75 -0.13 -4.77 -2.67
C ALA A 75 -1.41 -3.98 -3.07
N PRO A 76 -1.47 -2.63 -2.96
CA PRO A 76 -2.66 -1.89 -3.36
C PRO A 76 -2.90 -1.95 -4.88
N LEU A 77 -1.84 -1.97 -5.71
CA LEU A 77 -1.98 -2.16 -7.15
C LEU A 77 -2.59 -3.53 -7.50
N LEU A 78 -2.20 -4.59 -6.78
CA LEU A 78 -2.83 -5.91 -6.92
C LEU A 78 -4.31 -5.87 -6.56
N VAL A 79 -4.67 -5.23 -5.44
CA VAL A 79 -6.07 -5.16 -4.99
C VAL A 79 -6.94 -4.42 -6.01
N VAL A 80 -6.49 -3.26 -6.49
CA VAL A 80 -7.19 -2.47 -7.53
C VAL A 80 -7.24 -3.25 -8.85
N GLY A 81 -6.13 -3.88 -9.24
CA GLY A 81 -6.03 -4.70 -10.43
C GLY A 81 -7.03 -5.85 -10.43
N ILE A 82 -7.15 -6.58 -9.33
CA ILE A 82 -8.14 -7.66 -9.15
C ILE A 82 -9.56 -7.11 -9.22
N GLY A 83 -9.84 -5.99 -8.55
CA GLY A 83 -11.16 -5.36 -8.52
C GLY A 83 -11.67 -4.90 -9.90
N ALA A 84 -10.77 -4.65 -10.84
CA ALA A 84 -11.09 -4.24 -12.21
C ALA A 84 -11.62 -5.38 -13.12
N TRP A 85 -11.62 -6.63 -12.64
CA TRP A 85 -12.27 -7.77 -13.34
C TRP A 85 -13.38 -8.45 -12.52
N PRO A 86 -14.58 -7.86 -12.45
CA PRO A 86 -15.70 -8.41 -11.68
C PRO A 86 -16.09 -9.83 -12.09
N ARG A 87 -15.97 -10.17 -13.38
CA ARG A 87 -16.28 -11.52 -13.91
C ARG A 87 -15.28 -12.57 -13.42
N LEU A 88 -13.98 -12.28 -13.51
CA LEU A 88 -12.94 -13.20 -13.03
C LEU A 88 -13.01 -13.33 -11.51
N TRP A 89 -13.20 -12.21 -10.80
CA TRP A 89 -13.43 -12.22 -9.37
C TRP A 89 -14.64 -13.05 -8.98
N GLY A 90 -15.76 -12.94 -9.70
CA GLY A 90 -16.95 -13.78 -9.49
C GLY A 90 -16.66 -15.28 -9.67
N ILE A 91 -15.86 -15.66 -10.66
CA ILE A 91 -15.46 -17.06 -10.89
C ILE A 91 -14.54 -17.56 -9.76
N VAL A 92 -13.55 -16.76 -9.37
CA VAL A 92 -12.63 -17.11 -8.27
C VAL A 92 -13.41 -17.23 -6.96
N ARG A 93 -14.24 -16.22 -6.64
CA ARG A 93 -15.09 -16.22 -5.44
C ARG A 93 -15.97 -17.45 -5.42
N THR A 94 -16.75 -17.73 -6.46
CA THR A 94 -17.64 -18.91 -6.50
C THR A 94 -16.88 -20.23 -6.32
N ARG A 95 -15.68 -20.39 -6.90
CA ARG A 95 -14.84 -21.57 -6.67
C ARG A 95 -14.35 -21.68 -5.23
N VAL A 96 -13.95 -20.58 -4.61
CA VAL A 96 -13.52 -20.52 -3.20
C VAL A 96 -14.71 -20.78 -2.27
N SER A 97 -15.87 -20.15 -2.53
CA SER A 97 -17.13 -20.34 -1.81
C SER A 97 -17.57 -21.80 -1.80
N ARG A 98 -17.51 -22.48 -2.96
CA ARG A 98 -17.86 -23.90 -3.09
C ARG A 98 -16.97 -24.84 -2.28
N ARG A 99 -15.78 -24.39 -1.89
CA ARG A 99 -14.87 -25.12 -1.00
C ARG A 99 -14.99 -24.66 0.46
N GLY A 100 -16.02 -23.89 0.81
CA GLY A 100 -16.24 -23.36 2.16
C GLY A 100 -15.40 -22.12 2.52
N GLY A 101 -14.67 -21.55 1.56
CA GLY A 101 -13.74 -20.43 1.82
C GLY A 101 -14.41 -19.07 2.08
N ASP A 102 -15.75 -18.98 1.99
CA ASP A 102 -16.48 -17.72 2.17
C ASP A 102 -16.37 -17.16 3.60
N ALA A 103 -16.47 -18.03 4.61
CA ALA A 103 -16.34 -17.61 6.00
C ALA A 103 -14.92 -17.13 6.29
N LEU A 104 -13.92 -17.89 5.84
CA LEU A 104 -12.52 -17.53 5.98
C LEU A 104 -12.18 -16.22 5.26
N GLY A 105 -12.65 -16.05 4.02
CA GLY A 105 -12.46 -14.82 3.26
C GLY A 105 -13.01 -13.60 3.99
N ARG A 106 -14.25 -13.69 4.51
CA ARG A 106 -14.86 -12.59 5.31
C ARG A 106 -14.08 -12.27 6.57
N VAL A 107 -13.54 -13.28 7.27
CA VAL A 107 -12.73 -13.09 8.48
C VAL A 107 -11.40 -12.43 8.12
N LEU A 108 -10.68 -12.96 7.13
CA LEU A 108 -9.36 -12.44 6.75
C LEU A 108 -9.41 -11.02 6.16
N THR A 109 -10.51 -10.68 5.48
CA THR A 109 -10.72 -9.32 4.97
C THR A 109 -11.53 -8.45 5.93
N HIS A 110 -11.77 -8.91 7.17
CA HIS A 110 -12.35 -8.03 8.19
C HIS A 110 -11.29 -6.99 8.58
N PRO A 111 -11.61 -5.70 8.72
CA PRO A 111 -10.61 -4.63 8.81
C PRO A 111 -9.67 -4.81 9.99
N LEU A 112 -10.23 -5.08 11.17
CA LEU A 112 -9.43 -5.33 12.37
C LEU A 112 -8.52 -6.55 12.21
N VAL A 113 -9.01 -7.63 11.57
CA VAL A 113 -8.24 -8.85 11.38
C VAL A 113 -7.10 -8.60 10.39
N ALA A 114 -7.39 -7.94 9.27
CA ALA A 114 -6.41 -7.58 8.26
C ALA A 114 -5.31 -6.66 8.83
N LEU A 115 -5.69 -5.64 9.62
CA LEU A 115 -4.75 -4.76 10.34
C LEU A 115 -3.86 -5.55 11.31
N LEU A 116 -4.44 -6.44 12.10
CA LEU A 116 -3.69 -7.24 13.06
C LEU A 116 -2.74 -8.23 12.37
N ILE A 117 -3.17 -8.86 11.27
CA ILE A 117 -2.32 -9.75 10.47
C ILE A 117 -1.16 -8.95 9.87
N SER A 118 -1.42 -7.79 9.25
CA SER A 118 -0.35 -6.96 8.67
C SER A 118 0.64 -6.48 9.73
N ALA A 119 0.14 -6.07 10.90
CA ALA A 119 1.00 -5.67 12.01
C ALA A 119 1.82 -6.85 12.55
N ALA A 120 1.20 -8.01 12.75
CA ALA A 120 1.89 -9.20 13.24
C ALA A 120 2.99 -9.66 12.29
N VAL A 121 2.72 -9.73 10.98
CA VAL A 121 3.71 -10.09 9.96
C VAL A 121 4.84 -9.06 9.94
N LEU A 122 4.51 -7.76 9.96
CA LEU A 122 5.52 -6.70 9.98
C LEU A 122 6.46 -6.83 11.18
N TRP A 123 5.92 -6.97 12.38
CA TRP A 123 6.73 -7.03 13.59
C TRP A 123 7.49 -8.36 13.71
N ALA A 124 6.90 -9.48 13.29
CA ALA A 124 7.55 -10.78 13.34
C ALA A 124 8.83 -10.81 12.50
N TRP A 125 8.80 -10.28 11.28
CA TRP A 125 9.95 -10.27 10.38
C TRP A 125 11.04 -9.26 10.76
N HIS A 126 10.70 -8.24 11.55
CA HIS A 126 11.69 -7.30 12.09
C HIS A 126 12.20 -7.70 13.48
N ALA A 127 11.78 -8.85 14.00
CA ALA A 127 12.44 -9.44 15.15
C ALA A 127 13.85 -9.90 14.72
N PRO A 128 14.92 -9.61 15.49
CA PRO A 128 16.29 -9.89 15.06
C PRO A 128 16.54 -11.32 14.57
N GLU A 129 16.01 -12.31 15.28
CA GLU A 129 16.17 -13.74 14.95
C GLU A 129 15.51 -14.11 13.61
N ALA A 130 14.29 -13.60 13.35
CA ALA A 130 13.57 -13.87 12.10
C ALA A 130 14.21 -13.13 10.93
N TYR A 131 14.64 -11.89 11.16
CA TYR A 131 15.33 -11.07 10.18
C TYR A 131 16.66 -11.69 9.75
N ASP A 132 17.52 -12.04 10.72
CA ASP A 132 18.81 -12.66 10.46
C ASP A 132 18.64 -14.04 9.80
N ALA A 133 17.54 -14.76 10.08
CA ALA A 133 17.22 -16.01 9.37
C ALA A 133 16.77 -15.77 7.92
N ALA A 134 16.03 -14.70 7.65
CA ALA A 134 15.57 -14.36 6.30
C ALA A 134 16.75 -13.97 5.40
N ILE A 135 17.66 -13.12 5.88
CA ILE A 135 18.75 -12.59 5.04
C ILE A 135 19.81 -13.64 4.66
N VAL A 136 19.90 -14.75 5.40
CA VAL A 136 20.88 -15.82 5.12
C VAL A 136 20.32 -17.00 4.33
N ASP A 137 19.00 -17.14 4.24
CA ASP A 137 18.33 -18.22 3.50
C ASP A 137 17.28 -17.65 2.54
N ASP A 138 17.58 -17.73 1.23
CA ASP A 138 16.71 -17.27 0.14
C ASP A 138 15.27 -17.80 0.24
N ARG A 139 15.06 -19.00 0.79
CA ARG A 139 13.71 -19.56 0.96
C ARG A 139 12.96 -18.87 2.08
N VAL A 140 13.64 -18.55 3.18
CA VAL A 140 13.05 -17.80 4.29
C VAL A 140 12.78 -16.37 3.84
N HIS A 141 13.72 -15.74 3.12
CA HIS A 141 13.53 -14.42 2.51
C HIS A 141 12.33 -14.39 1.55
N ALA A 142 12.16 -15.42 0.71
CA ALA A 142 11.01 -15.52 -0.18
C ALA A 142 9.69 -15.67 0.61
N VAL A 143 9.70 -16.41 1.72
CA VAL A 143 8.53 -16.55 2.61
C VAL A 143 8.21 -15.21 3.29
N GLU A 144 9.21 -14.47 3.75
CA GLU A 144 9.08 -13.13 4.29
C GLU A 144 8.39 -12.20 3.28
N HIS A 145 8.98 -12.03 2.09
CA HIS A 145 8.44 -11.19 1.03
C HIS A 145 7.03 -11.61 0.61
N LEU A 146 6.77 -12.91 0.45
CA LEU A 146 5.44 -13.41 0.12
C LEU A 146 4.43 -13.07 1.23
N SER A 147 4.81 -13.25 2.49
CA SER A 147 3.94 -12.95 3.63
C SER A 147 3.63 -11.45 3.73
N PHE A 148 4.59 -10.57 3.41
CA PHE A 148 4.36 -9.13 3.30
C PHE A 148 3.32 -8.80 2.24
N VAL A 149 3.49 -9.35 1.02
CA VAL A 149 2.54 -9.12 -0.07
C VAL A 149 1.14 -9.61 0.32
N VAL A 150 1.03 -10.82 0.87
CA VAL A 150 -0.27 -11.39 1.28
C VAL A 150 -0.91 -10.57 2.38
N ALA A 151 -0.18 -10.26 3.45
CA ALA A 151 -0.69 -9.53 4.60
C ALA A 151 -1.12 -8.11 4.22
N TYR A 152 -0.37 -7.43 3.35
CA TYR A 152 -0.74 -6.09 2.90
C TYR A 152 -1.83 -6.10 1.83
N VAL A 153 -1.94 -7.13 0.99
CA VAL A 153 -3.13 -7.32 0.14
C VAL A 153 -4.38 -7.43 1.02
N LEU A 154 -4.32 -8.21 2.11
CA LEU A 154 -5.43 -8.29 3.08
C LEU A 154 -5.70 -6.92 3.73
N TYR A 155 -4.67 -6.19 4.13
CA TYR A 155 -4.81 -4.86 4.72
C TYR A 155 -5.48 -3.85 3.77
N TRP A 156 -5.11 -3.84 2.49
CA TRP A 156 -5.67 -2.92 1.49
C TRP A 156 -7.05 -3.35 0.98
N TRP A 157 -7.41 -4.63 1.14
CA TRP A 157 -8.65 -5.20 0.63
C TRP A 157 -9.93 -4.47 1.08
N PRO A 158 -10.13 -4.14 2.36
CA PRO A 158 -11.35 -3.48 2.81
C PRO A 158 -11.50 -2.06 2.26
N LEU A 159 -10.40 -1.42 1.86
CA LEU A 159 -10.40 -0.06 1.32
C LEU A 159 -10.59 -0.01 -0.19
N LEU A 160 -9.91 -0.91 -0.91
CA LEU A 160 -9.77 -0.85 -2.38
C LEU A 160 -10.41 -2.03 -3.10
N GLY A 161 -10.69 -3.12 -2.38
CA GLY A 161 -11.12 -4.39 -2.94
C GLY A 161 -12.58 -4.39 -3.44
N PRO A 162 -12.93 -5.38 -4.27
CA PRO A 162 -14.30 -5.60 -4.70
C PRO A 162 -15.18 -5.96 -3.49
N GLY A 163 -16.35 -5.32 -3.38
CA GLY A 163 -17.24 -5.49 -2.24
C GLY A 163 -16.76 -4.80 -0.96
N ARG A 164 -15.88 -3.79 -1.08
CA ARG A 164 -15.53 -2.89 0.03
C ARG A 164 -16.80 -2.34 0.69
N ALA A 165 -16.77 -2.25 2.01
CA ALA A 165 -17.86 -1.66 2.76
C ALA A 165 -17.86 -0.14 2.62
N GLU A 166 -19.06 0.45 2.65
CA GLU A 166 -19.24 1.89 2.66
C GLU A 166 -19.02 2.42 4.08
N TRP A 167 -17.78 2.78 4.38
CA TRP A 167 -17.42 3.39 5.66
C TRP A 167 -17.39 4.91 5.57
N SER A 168 -17.60 5.57 6.72
CA SER A 168 -17.33 6.99 6.82
C SER A 168 -15.87 7.29 6.45
N ASN A 169 -15.64 8.46 5.84
CA ASN A 169 -14.29 8.92 5.51
C ASN A 169 -13.39 8.98 6.75
N ALA A 170 -13.95 9.34 7.91
CA ALA A 170 -13.25 9.32 9.19
C ALA A 170 -12.74 7.92 9.58
N PHE A 171 -13.56 6.88 9.43
CA PHE A 171 -13.13 5.52 9.74
C PHE A 171 -12.06 5.01 8.77
N ARG A 172 -12.19 5.32 7.47
CA ARG A 172 -11.17 4.98 6.46
C ARG A 172 -9.83 5.66 6.77
N ALA A 173 -9.86 6.94 7.14
CA ALA A 173 -8.67 7.68 7.53
C ALA A 173 -8.04 7.10 8.81
N PHE A 174 -8.86 6.80 9.84
CA PHE A 174 -8.38 6.16 11.06
C PHE A 174 -7.71 4.81 10.76
N TYR A 175 -8.34 3.97 9.94
CA TYR A 175 -7.78 2.67 9.55
C TYR A 175 -6.43 2.79 8.84
N LEU A 176 -6.31 3.74 7.89
CA LEU A 176 -5.05 4.05 7.21
C LEU A 176 -3.95 4.50 8.18
N LEU A 177 -4.30 5.40 9.11
CA LEU A 177 -3.38 5.92 10.12
C LEU A 177 -2.99 4.85 11.14
N ALA A 178 -3.89 3.93 11.48
CA ALA A 178 -3.59 2.81 12.37
C ALA A 178 -2.53 1.89 11.74
N GLY A 179 -2.66 1.54 10.45
CA GLY A 179 -1.64 0.78 9.73
C GLY A 179 -0.30 1.51 9.69
N ALA A 180 -0.32 2.81 9.36
CA ALA A 180 0.87 3.66 9.36
C ALA A 180 1.55 3.73 10.73
N ALA A 181 0.77 3.79 11.82
CA ALA A 181 1.30 3.86 13.18
C ALA A 181 2.08 2.59 13.56
N THR A 182 1.65 1.40 13.10
CA THR A 182 2.36 0.15 13.41
C THR A 182 3.77 0.12 12.82
N GLY A 183 3.91 0.54 11.56
CA GLY A 183 5.20 0.63 10.88
C GLY A 183 6.03 1.84 11.33
N GLY A 184 5.37 2.96 11.63
CA GLY A 184 6.02 4.15 12.18
C GLY A 184 6.61 3.91 13.56
N LEU A 185 5.93 3.16 14.43
CA LEU A 185 6.46 2.79 15.75
C LEU A 185 7.72 1.93 15.61
N LEU A 186 7.67 0.89 14.77
CA LEU A 186 8.81 0.03 14.51
C LEU A 186 9.97 0.79 13.85
N GLY A 187 9.69 1.66 12.87
CA GLY A 187 10.68 2.54 12.25
C GLY A 187 11.32 3.50 13.27
N ALA A 188 10.55 4.08 14.18
CA ALA A 188 11.06 4.93 15.25
C ALA A 188 11.98 4.14 16.21
N LEU A 189 11.61 2.91 16.57
CA LEU A 189 12.46 2.06 17.40
C LEU A 189 13.81 1.76 16.73
N LEU A 190 13.81 1.45 15.45
CA LEU A 190 15.05 1.26 14.68
C LEU A 190 15.87 2.55 14.59
N THR A 191 15.21 3.69 14.37
CA THR A 191 15.82 5.02 14.23
C THR A 191 16.55 5.47 15.49
N PHE A 192 15.95 5.20 16.66
CA PHE A 192 16.46 5.68 17.95
C PHE A 192 17.14 4.60 18.78
N ALA A 193 17.35 3.42 18.21
CA ALA A 193 18.05 2.33 18.89
C ALA A 193 19.48 2.75 19.27
N PRO A 194 19.95 2.44 20.50
CA PRO A 194 21.31 2.75 20.93
C PRO A 194 22.37 1.83 20.32
N GLY A 195 21.96 0.72 19.69
CA GLY A 195 22.85 -0.27 19.08
C GLY A 195 22.19 -0.96 17.89
N ALA A 196 23.01 -1.53 17.00
CA ALA A 196 22.52 -2.28 15.85
C ALA A 196 21.94 -3.61 16.32
N TRP A 197 20.79 -3.98 15.76
CA TRP A 197 19.98 -5.12 16.21
C TRP A 197 20.27 -6.40 15.43
N TYR A 198 20.67 -6.27 14.17
CA TYR A 198 20.78 -7.40 13.24
C TYR A 198 22.24 -7.83 13.10
N ALA A 199 22.50 -9.10 13.40
CA ALA A 199 23.86 -9.65 13.45
C ALA A 199 24.50 -9.71 12.06
N HIS A 200 23.70 -9.91 11.00
CA HIS A 200 24.19 -9.96 9.63
C HIS A 200 25.00 -8.69 9.26
N TYR A 201 24.43 -7.51 9.49
CA TYR A 201 25.08 -6.24 9.15
C TYR A 201 26.29 -5.91 10.05
N LEU A 202 26.34 -6.49 11.26
CA LEU A 202 27.51 -6.42 12.13
C LEU A 202 28.66 -7.32 11.66
N ALA A 203 28.35 -8.41 10.95
CA ALA A 203 29.31 -9.41 10.51
C ALA A 203 29.97 -9.10 9.16
N ILE A 204 29.38 -8.23 8.36
CA ILE A 204 29.90 -7.85 7.04
C ILE A 204 30.71 -6.53 7.09
N PRO A 205 31.68 -6.32 6.18
CA PRO A 205 32.35 -5.05 6.06
C PRO A 205 31.37 -3.91 5.77
N SER A 206 31.56 -2.78 6.47
CA SER A 206 30.76 -1.58 6.26
C SER A 206 30.74 -1.15 4.78
N ALA A 207 29.54 -1.09 4.21
CA ALA A 207 29.36 -0.66 2.83
C ALA A 207 29.48 0.88 2.74
N ALA A 208 30.36 1.36 1.86
CA ALA A 208 30.62 2.79 1.63
C ALA A 208 30.91 3.62 2.90
N GLY A 209 31.48 3.01 3.95
CA GLY A 209 31.83 3.69 5.19
C GLY A 209 30.65 3.97 6.14
N LEU A 210 29.45 3.48 5.84
CA LEU A 210 28.31 3.58 6.76
C LEU A 210 28.42 2.49 7.84
N SER A 211 28.38 2.90 9.11
CA SER A 211 28.35 1.93 10.21
C SER A 211 27.01 1.19 10.25
N PRO A 212 26.96 -0.07 10.74
CA PRO A 212 25.69 -0.82 10.83
C PRO A 212 24.62 -0.09 11.65
N LEU A 213 25.04 0.64 12.70
CA LEU A 213 24.12 1.45 13.51
C LEU A 213 23.56 2.64 12.71
N ALA A 214 24.41 3.36 11.98
CA ALA A 214 23.97 4.48 11.15
C ALA A 214 23.04 4.02 10.02
N ASP A 215 23.32 2.86 9.43
CA ASP A 215 22.45 2.21 8.45
C ASP A 215 21.09 1.82 9.03
N GLN A 216 21.06 1.27 10.25
CA GLN A 216 19.81 0.99 10.95
C GLN A 216 19.01 2.26 11.28
N HIS A 217 19.69 3.33 11.69
CA HIS A 217 19.02 4.60 11.93
C HIS A 217 18.37 5.13 10.65
N LEU A 218 19.07 5.06 9.53
CA LEU A 218 18.56 5.43 8.22
C LEU A 218 17.40 4.53 7.77
N ALA A 219 17.51 3.22 7.96
CA ALA A 219 16.49 2.25 7.65
C ALA A 219 15.19 2.52 8.41
N GLY A 220 15.30 2.78 9.71
CA GLY A 220 14.18 3.18 10.55
C GLY A 220 13.53 4.48 10.07
N ALA A 221 14.34 5.48 9.71
CA ALA A 221 13.86 6.76 9.22
C ALA A 221 13.14 6.63 7.87
N VAL A 222 13.66 5.80 6.96
CA VAL A 222 13.02 5.46 5.68
C VAL A 222 11.68 4.77 5.93
N MET A 223 11.65 3.74 6.76
CA MET A 223 10.44 2.99 7.10
C MET A 223 9.37 3.89 7.73
N TRP A 224 9.78 4.81 8.60
CA TRP A 224 8.87 5.73 9.27
C TRP A 224 8.39 6.85 8.35
N LEU A 225 9.29 7.66 7.80
CA LEU A 225 8.92 8.88 7.07
C LEU A 225 8.34 8.55 5.70
N ILE A 226 9.05 7.72 4.92
CA ILE A 226 8.60 7.34 3.58
C ILE A 226 7.40 6.40 3.69
N GLY A 227 7.38 5.52 4.70
CA GLY A 227 6.25 4.62 4.91
C GLY A 227 4.96 5.32 5.32
N ALA A 228 5.02 6.36 6.17
CA ALA A 228 3.84 7.04 6.67
C ALA A 228 3.23 8.06 5.68
N ILE A 229 4.05 8.69 4.82
CA ILE A 229 3.60 9.75 3.91
C ILE A 229 2.44 9.28 3.00
N PRO A 230 2.53 8.14 2.29
CA PRO A 230 1.43 7.67 1.43
C PRO A 230 0.12 7.47 2.22
N PHE A 231 0.18 6.89 3.41
CA PHE A 231 -1.00 6.71 4.26
C PHE A 231 -1.61 8.04 4.67
N ALA A 232 -0.79 9.00 5.10
CA ALA A 232 -1.24 10.32 5.51
C ALA A 232 -1.88 11.08 4.33
N LEU A 233 -1.25 11.06 3.16
CA LEU A 233 -1.78 11.71 1.96
C LEU A 233 -3.11 11.10 1.52
N ILE A 234 -3.22 9.77 1.52
CA ILE A 234 -4.47 9.08 1.18
C ILE A 234 -5.54 9.39 2.23
N ALA A 235 -5.20 9.38 3.52
CA ALA A 235 -6.15 9.72 4.60
C ALA A 235 -6.67 11.15 4.45
N VAL A 236 -5.79 12.12 4.18
CA VAL A 236 -6.18 13.52 3.92
C VAL A 236 -7.07 13.62 2.68
N ALA A 237 -6.73 12.95 1.59
CA ALA A 237 -7.54 12.94 0.38
C ALA A 237 -8.94 12.36 0.65
N VAL A 238 -9.02 11.25 1.39
CA VAL A 238 -10.29 10.62 1.78
C VAL A 238 -11.12 11.54 2.69
N LEU A 239 -10.50 12.25 3.63
CA LEU A 239 -11.21 13.20 4.49
C LEU A 239 -11.75 14.42 3.73
N ARG A 240 -11.06 14.84 2.65
CA ARG A 240 -11.48 15.98 1.82
C ARG A 240 -12.58 15.63 0.82
N ASP A 241 -12.81 14.35 0.55
CA ASP A 241 -13.83 13.84 -0.37
C ASP A 241 -15.21 13.84 0.31
N GLU A 242 -15.56 14.95 0.96
CA GLU A 242 -16.94 15.25 1.36
C GLU A 242 -17.68 15.67 0.09
N GLY A 243 -18.63 14.84 -0.34
CA GLY A 243 -19.40 15.01 -1.58
C GLY A 243 -20.20 16.29 -1.65
#